data_AF-A0A1Z5ILB0-F1
#
_entry.id   AF-A0A1Z5ILB0-F1
#
_cell.length_a   1.000
_cell.length_b   1.000
_cell.length_c   1.000
_cell.angle_alpha   90.00
_cell.angle_beta   90.00
_cell.angle_gamma   90.00
#
_symmetry.space_group_name_H-M   'P 1'
#
loop_
_entity.id
_entity.type
_entity.pdbx_description
1 polymer ?
#
loop_
_entity_poly.entity_id
_entity_poly.type
_entity_poly.pdbx_seq_one_letter_code
_entity_poly.pdbx_strand_id
1 'polypeptide(L)'
;MLNEFKTFIARGNVVDLAVGVIIGAAFTSIVKSLTKNLINPLIGLFIGKIDLSGLVFSVGDAHFRYGLFIDSIINFLIIAFVVFLMVKVINKIMRNAAKKTTAPSASEAYLKEIRDLLQEKE
;
A
#
# COMPACT_ATOMS: atom_id res chain seq x y z
N MET A 1 -16.89 -4.81 32.90
CA MET A 1 -17.30 -4.35 31.55
C MET A 1 -16.47 -3.17 31.02
N LEU A 2 -16.73 -1.90 31.40
CA LEU A 2 -16.00 -0.75 30.81
C LEU A 2 -14.50 -0.72 31.13
N ASN A 3 -14.12 -1.06 32.36
CA ASN A 3 -12.71 -1.13 32.76
C ASN A 3 -11.98 -2.32 32.09
N GLU A 4 -12.64 -3.48 31.99
CA GLU A 4 -12.11 -4.64 31.25
C GLU A 4 -11.95 -4.35 29.75
N PHE A 5 -12.90 -3.62 29.15
CA PHE A 5 -12.83 -3.18 27.76
C PHE A 5 -11.67 -2.20 27.55
N LYS A 6 -11.46 -1.24 28.46
CA LYS A 6 -10.31 -0.32 28.43
C LYS A 6 -8.98 -1.08 28.55
N THR A 7 -8.90 -2.07 29.42
CA THR A 7 -7.70 -2.93 29.55
C THR A 7 -7.49 -3.81 28.31
N PHE A 8 -8.57 -4.27 27.68
CA PHE A 8 -8.52 -5.05 26.45
C PHE A 8 -7.94 -4.25 25.28
N ILE A 9 -8.43 -3.03 25.06
CA ILE A 9 -7.93 -2.13 24.01
C ILE A 9 -6.57 -1.52 24.36
N ALA A 10 -6.20 -1.39 25.63
CA ALA A 10 -4.86 -0.92 26.02
C ALA A 10 -3.75 -1.91 25.64
N ARG A 11 -4.07 -3.13 25.20
CA ARG A 11 -3.10 -4.04 24.57
C ARG A 11 -2.67 -3.42 23.23
N GLY A 12 -1.52 -2.75 23.19
CA GLY A 12 -1.02 -2.00 22.03
C GLY A 12 -1.13 -2.74 20.70
N ASN A 13 -0.85 -4.06 20.68
CA ASN A 13 -0.99 -4.90 19.49
C ASN A 13 -2.41 -4.91 18.87
N VAL A 14 -3.46 -4.72 19.67
CA VAL A 14 -4.86 -4.67 19.19
C VAL A 14 -5.18 -3.32 18.54
N VAL A 15 -4.68 -2.23 19.12
CA VAL A 15 -4.89 -0.87 18.57
C VAL A 15 -4.15 -0.70 17.27
N ASP A 16 -2.89 -1.10 17.22
CA ASP A 16 -2.07 -1.00 16.01
C ASP A 16 -2.66 -1.85 14.86
N LEU A 17 -3.15 -3.05 15.19
CA LEU A 17 -3.84 -3.91 14.23
C LEU A 17 -5.16 -3.27 13.74
N ALA A 18 -5.97 -2.71 14.64
CA ALA A 18 -7.22 -2.05 14.28
C ALA A 18 -6.97 -0.84 13.36
N VAL A 19 -5.99 0.00 13.71
CA VAL A 19 -5.57 1.15 12.89
C VAL A 19 -5.07 0.68 11.53
N GLY A 20 -4.22 -0.36 11.48
CA GLY A 20 -3.70 -0.93 10.24
C GLY A 20 -4.80 -1.43 9.30
N VAL A 21 -5.81 -2.13 9.83
CA VAL A 21 -6.95 -2.64 9.03
C VAL A 21 -7.81 -1.49 8.50
N ILE A 22 -8.13 -0.50 9.34
CA ILE A 22 -8.95 0.65 8.94
C ILE A 22 -8.23 1.46 7.86
N ILE A 23 -6.94 1.76 8.06
CA ILE A 23 -6.13 2.49 7.08
C ILE A 23 -5.98 1.67 5.79
N GLY A 24 -5.77 0.35 5.88
CA GLY A 24 -5.68 -0.53 4.71
C GLY A 24 -6.96 -0.53 3.86
N ALA A 25 -8.13 -0.56 4.50
CA ALA A 25 -9.43 -0.48 3.82
C ALA A 25 -9.64 0.89 3.16
N ALA A 26 -9.32 1.98 3.87
CA ALA A 26 -9.41 3.34 3.32
C ALA A 26 -8.45 3.53 2.14
N PHE A 27 -7.21 3.06 2.27
CA PHE A 27 -6.18 3.13 1.23
C PHE A 27 -6.62 2.38 -0.03
N THR A 28 -7.18 1.18 0.12
CA THR A 28 -7.74 0.41 -1.01
C THR A 28 -8.81 1.20 -1.76
N SER A 29 -9.65 1.95 -1.05
CA SER A 29 -10.68 2.80 -1.67
C SER A 29 -10.07 3.97 -2.46
N ILE A 30 -9.01 4.59 -1.93
CA ILE A 30 -8.27 5.66 -2.62
C ILE A 30 -7.64 5.12 -3.92
N VAL A 31 -6.97 3.97 -3.85
CA VAL A 31 -6.36 3.30 -5.01
C VAL A 31 -7.42 2.97 -6.07
N LYS A 32 -8.55 2.40 -5.65
CA LYS A 32 -9.67 2.09 -6.56
C LYS A 32 -10.20 3.35 -7.22
N SER A 33 -10.36 4.44 -6.48
CA SER A 33 -10.82 5.73 -7.01
C SER A 33 -9.83 6.30 -8.03
N LEU A 34 -8.54 6.32 -7.71
CA LEU A 34 -7.48 6.78 -8.61
C LEU A 34 -7.48 5.96 -9.91
N THR A 35 -7.57 4.64 -9.79
CA THR A 35 -7.54 3.75 -10.95
C THR A 35 -8.79 3.93 -11.81
N LYS A 36 -9.98 3.84 -11.20
CA LYS A 36 -11.26 3.90 -11.91
C LYS A 36 -11.54 5.27 -12.53
N ASN A 37 -11.23 6.35 -11.81
CA ASN A 37 -11.66 7.70 -12.18
C ASN A 37 -10.59 8.50 -12.94
N LEU A 38 -9.31 8.17 -12.80
CA LEU A 38 -8.24 8.85 -13.50
C LEU A 38 -7.56 7.93 -14.51
N ILE A 39 -7.06 6.77 -14.08
CA ILE A 39 -6.21 5.93 -14.93
C ILE A 39 -7.01 5.24 -16.05
N ASN A 40 -8.16 4.64 -15.75
CA ASN A 40 -8.98 3.94 -16.75
C ASN A 40 -9.45 4.87 -17.87
N PRO A 41 -9.97 6.09 -17.59
CA PRO A 41 -10.28 7.07 -18.65
C PRO A 41 -9.05 7.49 -19.45
N LEU A 42 -7.89 7.66 -18.80
CA LEU A 42 -6.66 8.05 -19.47
C LEU A 42 -6.18 6.95 -20.43
N ILE A 43 -6.18 5.70 -19.98
CA ILE A 43 -5.90 4.53 -20.83
C ILE A 43 -6.91 4.44 -21.97
N GLY A 44 -8.20 4.65 -21.67
CA GLY A 44 -9.28 4.66 -22.67
C GLY A 44 -9.10 5.74 -23.75
N LEU A 45 -8.47 6.86 -23.42
CA LEU A 45 -8.15 7.93 -24.38
C LEU A 45 -7.02 7.52 -25.35
N PHE A 46 -5.98 6.84 -24.85
CA PHE A 46 -4.78 6.51 -25.62
C PHE A 46 -4.83 5.16 -26.35
N ILE A 47 -5.49 4.16 -25.76
CA ILE A 47 -5.57 2.77 -26.27
C ILE A 47 -6.96 2.48 -26.86
N GLY A 48 -7.95 3.33 -26.59
CA GLY A 48 -9.36 3.08 -26.90
C GLY A 48 -10.06 2.31 -25.78
N LYS A 49 -11.39 2.10 -25.92
CA LYS A 49 -12.14 1.24 -24.98
C LYS A 49 -11.64 -0.20 -25.11
N ILE A 50 -10.80 -0.64 -24.17
CA ILE A 50 -10.52 -2.06 -23.96
C ILE A 50 -11.77 -2.64 -23.31
N ASP A 51 -12.73 -3.06 -24.13
CA ASP A 51 -13.94 -3.73 -23.69
C ASP A 51 -13.94 -5.13 -24.30
N LEU A 52 -13.40 -6.10 -23.57
CA LEU A 52 -13.37 -7.50 -23.99
C LEU A 52 -14.61 -8.23 -23.50
N SER A 53 -15.50 -7.58 -22.74
CA SER A 53 -16.71 -8.18 -22.15
C SER A 53 -17.66 -8.82 -23.16
N GLY A 54 -17.60 -8.39 -24.43
CA GLY A 54 -18.37 -8.96 -25.55
C GLY A 54 -17.88 -10.34 -26.01
N LEU A 55 -16.69 -10.78 -25.58
CA LEU A 55 -16.16 -12.10 -25.90
C LEU A 55 -16.87 -13.18 -25.07
N VAL A 56 -17.84 -13.81 -25.71
CA VAL A 56 -18.65 -14.89 -25.13
C VAL A 56 -18.55 -16.12 -26.03
N PHE A 57 -18.19 -17.25 -25.44
CA PHE A 57 -18.26 -18.56 -26.08
C PHE A 57 -19.53 -19.24 -25.58
N SER A 58 -20.43 -19.60 -26.49
CA SER A 58 -21.70 -20.23 -26.12
C SER A 58 -21.73 -21.67 -26.60
N VAL A 59 -22.11 -22.60 -25.72
CA VAL A 59 -22.33 -24.01 -26.04
C VAL A 59 -23.69 -24.41 -25.47
N GLY A 60 -24.68 -24.61 -26.34
CA GLY A 60 -26.08 -24.75 -25.92
C GLY A 60 -26.56 -23.49 -25.18
N ASP A 61 -27.18 -23.67 -24.02
CA ASP A 61 -27.64 -22.57 -23.13
C ASP A 61 -26.53 -22.02 -22.21
N ALA A 62 -25.31 -22.58 -22.27
CA ALA A 62 -24.21 -22.12 -21.45
C ALA A 62 -23.44 -20.98 -22.12
N HIS A 63 -23.38 -19.83 -21.47
CA HIS A 63 -22.63 -18.65 -21.93
C HIS A 63 -21.33 -18.47 -21.12
N PHE A 64 -20.19 -18.80 -21.72
CA PHE A 64 -18.86 -18.59 -21.15
C PHE A 64 -18.36 -17.19 -21.50
N ARG A 65 -18.52 -16.24 -20.57
CA ARG A 65 -18.11 -14.83 -20.73
C ARG A 65 -16.63 -14.63 -20.37
N TYR A 66 -15.74 -15.33 -21.05
CA TYR A 66 -14.29 -15.29 -20.79
C TYR A 66 -13.70 -13.88 -21.01
N GLY A 67 -14.33 -13.07 -21.85
CA GLY A 67 -14.03 -11.65 -22.02
C GLY A 67 -14.00 -10.86 -20.72
N LEU A 68 -15.01 -11.04 -19.85
CA LEU A 68 -15.09 -10.38 -18.54
C LEU A 68 -13.96 -10.82 -17.61
N PHE A 69 -13.52 -12.07 -17.72
CA PHE A 69 -12.41 -12.58 -16.93
C PHE A 69 -11.09 -11.93 -17.35
N ILE A 70 -10.85 -11.81 -18.66
CA ILE A 70 -9.65 -11.14 -19.19
C ILE A 70 -9.66 -9.65 -18.81
N ASP A 71 -10.80 -8.96 -18.93
CA ASP A 71 -10.95 -7.57 -18.47
C ASP A 71 -10.61 -7.43 -16.98
N SER A 72 -11.05 -8.40 -16.16
CA SER A 72 -10.75 -8.41 -14.72
C SER A 72 -9.25 -8.57 -14.43
N ILE A 73 -8.55 -9.41 -15.21
CA ILE A 73 -7.10 -9.58 -15.12
C ILE A 73 -6.37 -8.28 -15.51
N ILE A 74 -6.76 -7.66 -16.62
CA ILE A 74 -6.16 -6.41 -17.09
C ILE A 74 -6.36 -5.31 -16.02
N ASN A 75 -7.58 -5.15 -15.51
CA ASN A 75 -7.87 -4.18 -14.47
C ASN A 75 -7.09 -4.47 -13.17
N PHE A 76 -6.93 -5.73 -12.78
CA PHE A 76 -6.09 -6.10 -11.64
C PHE A 76 -4.63 -5.69 -11.84
N LEU A 77 -4.04 -5.94 -13.01
CA LEU A 77 -2.67 -5.54 -13.33
C LEU A 77 -2.49 -4.02 -13.30
N ILE A 78 -3.46 -3.26 -13.79
CA ILE A 78 -3.46 -1.79 -13.70
C ILE A 78 -3.48 -1.34 -12.24
N ILE A 79 -4.39 -1.86 -11.42
CA ILE A 79 -4.47 -1.52 -9.99
C ILE A 79 -3.15 -1.87 -9.29
N ALA A 80 -2.61 -3.07 -9.51
CA ALA A 80 -1.35 -3.50 -8.92
C ALA A 80 -0.19 -2.56 -9.30
N PHE A 81 -0.13 -2.15 -10.57
CA PHE A 81 0.87 -1.20 -11.04
C PHE A 81 0.72 0.18 -10.39
N VAL A 82 -0.51 0.68 -10.25
CA VAL A 82 -0.80 1.97 -9.57
C VAL A 82 -0.40 1.91 -8.10
N VAL A 83 -0.77 0.83 -7.38
CA VAL A 83 -0.36 0.62 -5.98
C VAL A 83 1.16 0.60 -5.86
N PHE A 84 1.84 -0.13 -6.74
CA PHE A 84 3.30 -0.17 -6.77
C PHE A 84 3.91 1.22 -6.95
N LEU A 85 3.37 2.03 -7.86
CA LEU A 85 3.83 3.39 -8.11
C LEU A 85 3.63 4.30 -6.88
N MET A 86 2.46 4.22 -6.22
CA MET A 86 2.18 4.94 -4.98
C MET A 86 3.15 4.54 -3.86
N VAL A 87 3.33 3.24 -3.62
CA VAL A 87 4.26 2.73 -2.60
C VAL A 87 5.69 3.16 -2.92
N LYS A 88 6.09 3.15 -4.19
CA LYS A 88 7.41 3.64 -4.63
C LYS A 88 7.61 5.12 -4.31
N VAL A 89 6.60 5.96 -4.52
CA VAL A 89 6.65 7.39 -4.18
C VAL A 89 6.76 7.59 -2.67
N ILE A 90 5.92 6.91 -1.89
CA ILE A 90 5.95 6.97 -0.42
C ILE A 90 7.32 6.51 0.10
N ASN A 91 7.81 5.36 -0.36
CA ASN A 91 9.12 4.84 0.03
C ASN A 91 10.26 5.79 -0.37
N LYS A 92 10.18 6.45 -1.53
CA LYS A 92 11.17 7.46 -1.95
C LYS A 92 11.16 8.68 -1.03
N ILE A 93 9.98 9.17 -0.66
CA ILE A 93 9.83 10.30 0.26
C ILE A 93 10.35 9.93 1.65
N MET A 94 9.95 8.77 2.19
CA MET A 94 10.38 8.30 3.51
C MET A 94 11.90 8.09 3.58
N ARG A 95 12.51 7.50 2.54
CA ARG A 95 13.96 7.36 2.46
C ARG A 95 14.68 8.71 2.43
N ASN A 96 14.12 9.70 1.73
CA ASN A 96 14.69 11.04 1.68
C ASN A 96 14.53 11.80 3.01
N ALA A 97 13.43 11.59 3.72
CA ALA A 97 13.22 12.13 5.07
C ALA A 97 14.22 11.51 6.06
N ALA A 98 14.39 10.18 6.05
CA ALA A 98 15.37 9.51 6.91
C ALA A 98 16.81 9.97 6.65
N LYS A 99 17.15 10.32 5.40
CA LYS A 99 18.48 10.84 5.04
C LYS A 99 18.74 12.28 5.51
N LYS A 100 17.70 13.06 5.81
CA LYS A 100 17.81 14.41 6.37
C LYS A 100 17.92 14.43 7.90
N THR A 101 17.48 13.37 8.57
CA THR A 101 17.45 13.29 10.04
C THR A 101 18.64 12.54 10.64
N THR A 102 19.69 12.24 9.87
CA THR A 102 20.95 11.67 10.40
C THR A 102 21.79 12.72 11.14
N ALA A 103 21.16 13.57 11.97
CA ALA A 103 21.85 14.01 13.17
C ALA A 103 21.94 12.76 14.05
N PRO A 104 23.13 12.43 14.60
CA PRO A 104 23.26 11.28 15.49
C PRO A 104 22.15 11.33 16.51
N SER A 105 21.38 10.24 16.65
CA SER A 105 20.45 10.17 17.77
C SER A 105 21.24 10.40 19.06
N ALA A 106 20.64 10.99 20.09
CA ALA A 106 21.35 11.25 21.35
C ALA A 106 22.04 9.96 21.86
N SER A 107 21.40 8.80 21.66
CA SER A 107 21.98 7.48 21.92
C SER A 107 23.22 7.15 21.08
N GLU A 108 23.23 7.44 19.78
CA GLU A 108 24.42 7.26 18.92
C GLU A 108 25.57 8.18 19.33
N ALA A 109 25.26 9.39 19.79
CA ALA A 109 26.27 10.31 20.33
C ALA A 109 26.87 9.79 21.64
N TYR A 110 26.03 9.34 22.59
CA TYR A 110 26.50 8.74 23.84
C TYR A 110 27.27 7.44 23.60
N LEU A 111 26.85 6.60 22.66
CA LEU A 111 27.59 5.37 22.32
C LEU A 111 28.96 5.67 21.72
N LYS A 112 29.09 6.75 20.95
CA LYS A 112 30.38 7.20 20.42
C LYS A 112 31.28 7.71 21.53
N GLU A 113 30.75 8.50 22.45
CA GLU A 113 31.45 8.99 23.63
C GLU A 113 31.90 7.84 24.54
N ILE A 114 31.04 6.85 24.81
CA ILE A 114 31.38 5.64 25.57
C ILE A 114 32.50 4.86 24.90
N ARG A 115 32.44 4.67 23.57
CA ARG A 115 33.50 3.99 22.81
C ARG A 115 34.83 4.72 22.94
N ASP A 116 34.82 6.04 22.80
CA ASP A 116 36.03 6.86 22.84
C ASP A 116 36.65 6.85 24.26
N LEU A 117 35.82 6.92 25.31
CA LEU A 117 36.24 6.79 26.72
C LEU A 117 36.79 5.39 27.07
N LEU A 118 36.35 4.34 26.38
CA LEU A 118 36.87 2.99 26.57
C LEU A 118 38.23 2.80 25.88
N GLN A 119 38.43 3.37 24.70
CA GLN A 119 39.74 3.36 24.02
C GLN A 119 40.81 4.16 24.77
N GLU A 120 40.41 5.20 25.51
CA GLU A 120 41.35 6.01 26.30
C GLU A 120 41.78 5.31 27.62
N LYS A 121 41.06 4.25 28.02
CA LYS A 121 41.35 3.47 29.23
C LYS A 121 42.21 2.21 28.99
N GLU A 122 42.45 1.83 27.74
CA GLU A 122 43.42 0.80 27.34
C GLU A 122 44.77 1.43 26.95
#